data_AF-A0A9E0RS21-F1
#
_entry.id   AF-A0A9E0RS21-F1
#
_cell.length_a   1.000
_cell.length_b   1.000
_cell.length_c   1.000
_cell.angle_alpha   90.00
_cell.angle_beta   90.00
_cell.angle_gamma   90.00
#
_symmetry.space_group_name_H-M   'P 1'
#
loop_
_entity.id
_entity.type
_entity.pdbx_description
1 polymer ?
#
loop_
_entity_poly.entity_id
_entity_poly.type
_entity_poly.pdbx_seq_one_letter_code
_entity_poly.pdbx_strand_id
1 'polypeptide(L)'
;VFTLKTQMREIEIQIDEKSDQAEALLKQIGQLRAARDNPELSKDARREARYQLSQLESLYSTLNQDIEALTLARDEVFEEIDALTAAFYRSL
;
A
#
# COMPACT_ATOMS: atom_id res chain seq x y z
N VAL A 1 6.73 -5.91 -25.29
CA VAL A 1 5.64 -6.72 -24.70
C VAL A 1 6.12 -7.68 -23.61
N PHE A 2 7.02 -8.65 -23.85
CA PHE A 2 7.46 -9.59 -22.79
C PHE A 2 8.04 -8.87 -21.56
N THR A 3 9.03 -7.99 -21.76
CA THR A 3 9.63 -7.19 -20.68
C THR A 3 8.61 -6.36 -19.91
N LEU A 4 7.67 -5.72 -20.61
CA LEU A 4 6.60 -4.94 -19.98
C LEU A 4 5.68 -5.81 -19.12
N LYS A 5 5.36 -7.03 -19.56
CA LYS A 5 4.59 -7.98 -18.74
C LYS A 5 5.33 -8.39 -17.48
N THR A 6 6.64 -8.58 -17.55
CA THR A 6 7.48 -8.83 -16.37
C THR A 6 7.47 -7.64 -15.42
N GLN A 7 7.68 -6.43 -15.93
CA GLN A 7 7.62 -5.20 -15.14
C GLN A 7 6.27 -5.02 -14.46
N MET A 8 5.16 -5.23 -15.19
CA MET A 8 3.81 -5.16 -14.64
C MET A 8 3.63 -6.16 -13.49
N ARG A 9 4.14 -7.39 -13.64
CA ARG A 9 4.08 -8.40 -12.60
C ARG A 9 4.89 -8.02 -11.36
N GLU A 10 6.05 -7.39 -11.53
CA GLU A 10 6.85 -6.88 -10.42
C GLU A 10 6.13 -5.77 -9.66
N ILE A 11 5.43 -4.87 -10.37
CA ILE A 11 4.61 -3.83 -9.75
C ILE A 11 3.44 -4.46 -8.97
N GLU A 12 2.75 -5.45 -9.53
CA GLU A 12 1.69 -6.18 -8.82
C GLU A 12 2.19 -6.81 -7.52
N ILE A 13 3.36 -7.44 -7.54
CA ILE A 13 3.97 -8.03 -6.33
C ILE A 13 4.24 -6.94 -5.29
N GLN A 14 4.76 -5.78 -5.69
CA GLN A 14 5.00 -4.67 -4.75
C GLN A 14 3.70 -4.10 -4.16
N ILE A 15 2.62 -4.05 -4.95
CA ILE A 15 1.30 -3.64 -4.48
C ILE A 15 0.80 -4.63 -3.42
N ASP A 16 0.88 -5.93 -3.70
CA ASP A 16 0.45 -6.98 -2.77
C ASP A 16 1.25 -6.90 -1.46
N GLU A 17 2.58 -6.81 -1.52
CA GLU A 17 3.45 -6.70 -0.35
C GLU A 17 3.15 -5.47 0.50
N LYS A 18 2.92 -4.30 -0.13
CA LYS A 18 2.57 -3.07 0.60
C LYS A 18 1.16 -3.12 1.16
N SER A 19 0.23 -3.78 0.48
CA SER A 19 -1.14 -3.98 0.95
C SER A 19 -1.17 -4.85 2.21
N ASP A 20 -0.37 -5.93 2.24
CA ASP A 20 -0.18 -6.78 3.41
C ASP A 20 0.41 -6.00 4.59
N GLN A 21 1.40 -5.13 4.34
CA GLN A 21 1.98 -4.24 5.35
C GLN A 21 0.93 -3.26 5.90
N ALA A 22 0.12 -2.67 5.02
CA ALA A 22 -0.95 -1.75 5.39
C ALA A 22 -2.02 -2.44 6.26
N GLU A 23 -2.40 -3.67 5.94
CA GLU A 23 -3.34 -4.46 6.75
C GLU A 23 -2.75 -4.78 8.14
N ALA A 24 -1.48 -5.17 8.20
CA ALA A 24 -0.79 -5.42 9.47
C ALA A 24 -0.76 -4.17 10.36
N LEU A 25 -0.49 -3.00 9.78
CA LEU A 25 -0.52 -1.72 10.48
C LEU A 25 -1.91 -1.36 10.98
N LEU A 26 -2.96 -1.58 10.19
CA LEU A 26 -4.34 -1.34 10.63
C LEU A 26 -4.69 -2.13 11.89
N LYS A 27 -4.25 -3.39 11.98
CA LYS A 27 -4.44 -4.22 13.18
C LYS A 27 -3.74 -3.61 14.40
N GLN A 28 -2.50 -3.14 14.25
CA GLN A 28 -1.73 -2.49 15.32
C GLN A 28 -2.35 -1.16 15.74
N ILE A 29 -2.77 -0.33 14.78
CA ILE A 29 -3.49 0.94 15.00
C ILE A 29 -4.77 0.68 15.81
N GLY A 30 -5.54 -0.37 15.48
CA GLY A 30 -6.72 -0.76 16.23
C GLY A 30 -6.41 -1.09 17.70
N GLN A 31 -5.35 -1.86 17.94
CA GLN A 31 -4.89 -2.19 19.31
C GLN A 31 -4.44 -0.96 20.09
N LEU A 32 -3.70 -0.04 19.46
CA LEU A 32 -3.25 1.20 20.09
C LEU A 32 -4.40 2.16 20.40
N ARG A 33 -5.42 2.22 19.54
CA ARG A 33 -6.66 2.98 19.83
C ARG A 33 -7.37 2.42 21.05
N ALA A 34 -7.51 1.09 21.14
CA ALA A 34 -8.08 0.44 22.31
C ALA A 34 -7.26 0.72 23.59
N ALA A 35 -5.93 0.64 23.52
CA ALA A 35 -5.06 0.96 24.65
C ALA A 35 -5.15 2.43 25.07
N ARG A 36 -5.12 3.36 24.10
CA ARG A 36 -5.27 4.81 24.34
C ARG A 36 -6.55 5.13 25.12
N ASP A 37 -7.65 4.48 24.75
CA ASP A 37 -8.99 4.79 25.25
C ASP A 37 -9.36 3.97 26.51
N ASN A 38 -8.52 3.01 26.92
CA ASN A 38 -8.78 2.17 28.08
C ASN A 38 -8.52 2.93 29.40
N PRO A 39 -9.57 3.23 30.21
CA PRO A 39 -9.42 3.99 31.45
C PRO A 39 -8.66 3.23 32.55
N GLU A 40 -8.62 1.89 32.50
CA GLU A 40 -7.91 1.03 33.44
C GLU A 40 -6.38 1.09 33.25
N LEU A 41 -5.91 1.59 32.10
CA LEU A 41 -4.48 1.79 31.86
C LEU A 41 -3.98 3.10 32.47
N SER A 42 -2.72 3.04 32.93
CA SER A 42 -2.03 4.20 33.49
C SER A 42 -2.00 5.36 32.48
N LYS A 43 -1.90 6.59 33.00
CA LYS A 43 -1.81 7.80 32.18
C LYS A 43 -0.63 7.73 31.20
N ASP A 44 0.49 7.17 31.64
CA ASP A 44 1.71 7.04 30.84
C ASP A 44 1.54 6.00 29.73
N ALA A 45 0.95 4.83 30.03
CA ALA A 45 0.66 3.83 29.02
C ALA A 45 -0.27 4.38 27.92
N ARG A 46 -1.31 5.12 28.30
CA ARG A 46 -2.21 5.79 27.34
C ARG A 46 -1.50 6.89 26.55
N ARG A 47 -0.54 7.59 27.14
CA ARG A 47 0.27 8.62 26.45
C ARG A 47 1.19 7.98 25.42
N GLU A 48 1.86 6.90 25.78
CA GLU A 48 2.70 6.14 24.87
C GLU A 48 1.88 5.58 23.70
N ALA A 49 0.70 5.02 23.98
CA ALA A 49 -0.21 4.56 22.94
C ALA A 49 -0.60 5.69 21.96
N ARG A 50 -0.84 6.92 22.43
CA ARG A 50 -1.08 8.08 21.54
C ARG A 50 0.12 8.43 20.68
N TYR A 51 1.31 8.39 21.26
CA TYR A 51 2.54 8.70 20.53
C TYR A 51 2.78 7.68 19.40
N GLN A 52 2.73 6.39 19.73
CA GLN A 52 2.87 5.32 18.76
C GLN A 52 1.77 5.36 17.69
N LEU A 53 0.51 5.67 18.08
CA LEU A 53 -0.60 5.79 17.14
C LEU A 53 -0.32 6.84 16.06
N SER A 54 0.20 8.03 16.43
CA SER A 54 0.51 9.08 15.47
C SER A 54 1.58 8.66 14.44
N GLN A 55 2.56 7.87 14.87
CA GLN A 55 3.61 7.34 13.99
C GLN A 55 3.05 6.30 13.01
N LEU A 56 2.24 5.36 13.51
CA LEU A 56 1.66 4.31 12.67
C LEU A 56 0.62 4.86 11.70
N GLU A 57 -0.19 5.84 12.10
CA GLU A 57 -1.15 6.50 11.21
C GLU A 57 -0.44 7.26 10.07
N SER A 58 0.69 7.92 10.36
CA SER A 58 1.53 8.53 9.33
C SER A 58 2.10 7.49 8.37
N LEU A 59 2.65 6.39 8.88
CA LEU A 59 3.22 5.32 8.07
C LEU A 59 2.16 4.66 7.18
N TYR A 60 0.98 4.40 7.74
CA TYR A 60 -0.16 3.85 7.00
C TYR A 60 -0.61 4.78 5.87
N SER A 61 -0.64 6.10 6.11
CA SER A 61 -0.95 7.09 5.07
C SER A 61 0.07 7.06 3.94
N THR A 62 1.37 6.98 4.25
CA THR A 62 2.43 6.90 3.24
C THR A 62 2.34 5.61 2.43
N LEU A 63 2.07 4.47 3.06
CA LEU A 63 1.89 3.21 2.34
C LEU A 63 0.72 3.26 1.36
N ASN A 64 -0.40 3.86 1.74
CA ASN A 64 -1.54 4.01 0.82
C ASN A 64 -1.18 4.90 -0.39
N GLN A 65 -0.40 5.97 -0.19
CA GLN A 65 0.09 6.81 -1.27
C GLN A 65 1.04 6.04 -2.21
N ASP A 66 1.93 5.22 -1.64
CA ASP A 66 2.81 4.35 -2.42
C ASP A 66 2.01 3.32 -3.25
N ILE A 67 0.99 2.70 -2.65
CA ILE A 67 0.11 1.74 -3.34
C ILE A 67 -0.64 2.42 -4.49
N GLU A 68 -1.14 3.64 -4.28
CA GLU A 68 -1.81 4.42 -5.32
C GLU A 68 -0.84 4.75 -6.46
N ALA A 69 0.38 5.20 -6.15
CA ALA A 69 1.40 5.49 -7.15
C ALA A 69 1.79 4.24 -7.96
N LEU A 70 1.96 3.08 -7.30
CA LEU A 70 2.23 1.81 -7.98
C LEU A 70 1.04 1.36 -8.84
N THR A 71 -0.19 1.58 -8.38
CA THR A 71 -1.41 1.26 -9.12
C THR A 71 -1.47 2.06 -10.42
N LEU A 72 -1.17 3.37 -10.36
CA LEU A 72 -1.07 4.22 -11.55
C LEU A 72 0.04 3.74 -12.50
N ALA A 73 1.23 3.43 -11.97
CA ALA A 73 2.34 2.92 -12.77
C ALA A 73 2.02 1.57 -13.46
N ARG A 74 1.27 0.68 -12.78
CA ARG A 74 0.78 -0.57 -13.37
C ARG A 74 -0.15 -0.29 -14.55
N ASP A 75 -1.08 0.65 -14.38
CA ASP A 75 -2.07 0.99 -15.41
C ASP A 75 -1.40 1.60 -16.65
N GLU A 76 -0.38 2.45 -16.47
CA GLU A 76 0.46 2.97 -17.56
C GLU A 76 1.13 1.83 -18.35
N VAL A 77 1.73 0.86 -17.66
CA VAL A 77 2.37 -0.30 -18.31
C VAL A 77 1.35 -1.17 -19.04
N PHE A 78 0.15 -1.33 -18.47
CA PHE A 78 -0.94 -2.07 -19.11
C PHE A 78 -1.37 -1.41 -20.43
N GLU A 79 -1.57 -0.08 -20.43
CA GLU A 79 -1.91 0.68 -21.63
C GLU A 79 -0.83 0.58 -22.71
N GLU A 80 0.46 0.62 -22.32
CA GLU A 80 1.56 0.44 -23.26
C GLU A 80 1.57 -0.97 -23.90
N ILE A 81 1.31 -2.01 -23.10
CA ILE A 81 1.19 -3.39 -23.61
C ILE A 81 0.05 -3.49 -24.61
N ASP A 82 -1.12 -2.91 -24.30
CA ASP A 82 -2.29 -2.95 -25.17
C ASP A 82 -2.03 -2.22 -26.49
N ALA A 83 -1.45 -1.01 -26.43
CA ALA A 83 -1.08 -0.23 -27.60
C ALA A 83 -0.10 -0.97 -28.53
N LEU A 84 0.96 -1.58 -27.97
CA LEU A 84 1.92 -2.37 -28.75
C LEU A 84 1.28 -3.62 -29.36
N THR A 85 0.38 -4.27 -28.64
CA THR A 85 -0.34 -5.45 -29.12
C THR A 85 -1.28 -5.09 -30.27
N ALA A 86 -2.05 -4.01 -30.13
CA ALA A 86 -2.91 -3.49 -31.18
C ALA A 86 -2.12 -3.07 -32.43
N ALA A 87 -0.98 -2.40 -32.27
CA ALA A 87 -0.11 -2.03 -33.37
C ALA A 87 0.42 -3.25 -34.14
N PHE A 88 0.81 -4.31 -33.42
CA PHE A 88 1.24 -5.57 -34.04
C PHE A 88 0.14 -6.17 -34.91
N TYR A 89 -1.10 -6.30 -34.39
CA TYR A 89 -2.21 -6.86 -35.17
C TYR A 89 -2.63 -6.01 -36.37
N ARG A 90 -2.47 -4.67 -36.31
CA ARG A 90 -2.74 -3.79 -37.47
C ARG A 90 -1.68 -3.91 -38.57
N SER A 91 -0.50 -4.43 -38.25
CA SER A 91 0.62 -4.59 -39.19
C SER A 91 0.66 -5.96 -39.88
N LEU A 92 -0.24 -6.88 -39.51
CA LEU A 92 -0.44 -8.19 -40.12
C LEU A 92 -1.51 -8.12 -41.23
#